data_AF-A0A9C9XU50-F1
#
_entry.id   AF-A0A9C9XU50-F1
#
_cell.length_a   1.000
_cell.length_b   1.000
_cell.length_c   1.000
_cell.angle_alpha   90.00
_cell.angle_beta   90.00
_cell.angle_gamma   90.00
#
_symmetry.space_group_name_H-M   'P 1'
#
loop_
_entity.id
_entity.type
_entity.pdbx_description
1 polymer ?
#
loop_
_entity_poly.entity_id
_entity_poly.type
_entity_poly.pdbx_seq_one_letter_code
_entity_poly.pdbx_strand_id
1 'polypeptide(L)'
;MVTVRKATADLFDQIHPLLLHFRHTRLDQAQWRRILSIRWSRHHDHFGYVLMQDDQVVGFLGTLFFERLIGDREHRFCDLFCWIVPEEYRQHSLLLLFPVLKL
;
A
#
# COMPACT_ATOMS: atom_id res chain seq x y z
N MET A 1 13.35 -12.97 8.97
CA MET A 1 14.02 -11.66 8.79
C MET A 1 13.01 -10.74 8.14
N VAL A 2 12.92 -9.48 8.58
CA VAL A 2 11.94 -8.55 8.01
C VAL A 2 12.43 -7.99 6.66
N THR A 3 11.58 -8.05 5.64
CA THR A 3 11.86 -7.51 4.29
C THR A 3 10.70 -6.67 3.78
N VAL A 4 10.93 -5.88 2.72
CA VAL A 4 9.90 -5.06 2.07
C VAL A 4 9.65 -5.59 0.66
N ARG A 5 8.38 -5.77 0.30
CA ARG A 5 7.96 -6.18 -1.04
C ARG A 5 6.88 -5.25 -1.58
N LYS A 6 6.72 -5.21 -2.90
CA LYS A 6 5.57 -4.56 -3.55
C LYS A 6 4.28 -5.27 -3.11
N ALA A 7 3.24 -4.48 -2.84
CA ALA A 7 1.89 -4.97 -2.58
C ALA A 7 1.16 -5.17 -3.90
N THR A 8 0.99 -6.44 -4.29
CA THR A 8 0.30 -6.87 -5.51
C THR A 8 -1.00 -7.62 -5.17
N ALA A 9 -1.86 -7.82 -6.17
CA ALA A 9 -3.24 -8.30 -5.93
C ALA A 9 -3.32 -9.69 -5.28
N ASP A 10 -2.30 -10.53 -5.50
CA ASP A 10 -2.14 -11.84 -4.88
C ASP A 10 -1.92 -11.76 -3.35
N LEU A 11 -1.41 -10.64 -2.84
CA LEU A 11 -1.21 -10.44 -1.39
C LEU A 11 -2.45 -9.89 -0.68
N PHE A 12 -3.54 -9.62 -1.41
CA PHE A 12 -4.74 -9.01 -0.84
C PHE A 12 -5.28 -9.75 0.38
N ASP A 13 -5.32 -11.09 0.35
CA ASP A 13 -5.89 -11.88 1.44
C ASP A 13 -5.07 -11.80 2.73
N GLN A 14 -3.77 -11.50 2.63
CA GLN A 14 -2.92 -11.24 3.79
C GLN A 14 -2.98 -9.79 4.26
N ILE A 15 -3.21 -8.84 3.34
CA ILE A 15 -3.31 -7.41 3.65
C ILE A 15 -4.66 -7.07 4.29
N HIS A 16 -5.76 -7.66 3.82
CA HIS A 16 -7.12 -7.32 4.25
C HIS A 16 -7.32 -7.40 5.78
N PRO A 17 -6.85 -8.44 6.50
CA PRO A 17 -6.90 -8.48 7.97
C PRO A 17 -6.23 -7.29 8.65
N LEU A 18 -5.13 -6.76 8.09
CA LEU A 18 -4.50 -5.55 8.62
C LEU A 18 -5.44 -4.35 8.46
N LEU A 19 -6.07 -4.19 7.30
CA LEU A 19 -6.97 -3.06 7.04
C LEU A 19 -8.19 -3.01 7.96
N LEU A 20 -8.63 -4.15 8.50
CA LEU A 20 -9.74 -4.21 9.47
C LEU A 20 -9.42 -3.52 10.81
N HIS A 21 -8.15 -3.23 11.10
CA HIS A 21 -7.76 -2.44 12.27
C HIS A 21 -8.18 -0.97 12.15
N PHE A 22 -8.48 -0.49 10.94
CA PHE A 22 -9.14 0.80 10.73
C PHE A 22 -10.63 0.67 11.08
N ARG A 23 -10.96 0.65 12.37
CA ARG A 23 -12.31 0.33 12.93
C ARG A 23 -13.48 1.22 12.46
N HIS A 24 -13.23 2.24 11.64
CA HIS A 24 -14.22 3.19 11.16
C HIS A 24 -14.35 3.23 9.62
N THR A 25 -13.73 2.28 8.91
CA THR A 25 -13.99 2.14 7.47
C THR A 25 -15.40 1.59 7.22
N ARG A 26 -16.12 2.21 6.28
CA ARG A 26 -17.40 1.70 5.73
C ARG A 26 -17.20 0.74 4.56
N LEU A 27 -15.94 0.40 4.26
CA LEU A 27 -15.58 -0.44 3.12
C LEU A 27 -15.68 -1.92 3.50
N ASP A 28 -16.47 -2.65 2.74
CA ASP A 28 -16.48 -4.11 2.75
C ASP A 28 -15.26 -4.70 2.02
N GLN A 29 -15.10 -6.02 2.10
CA GLN A 29 -13.99 -6.73 1.46
C GLN A 29 -13.95 -6.55 -0.06
N ALA A 30 -15.10 -6.50 -0.73
CA ALA A 30 -15.17 -6.34 -2.18
C ALA A 30 -14.76 -4.92 -2.60
N GLN A 31 -15.15 -3.91 -1.82
CA GLN A 31 -14.76 -2.52 -2.00
C GLN A 31 -13.25 -2.35 -1.76
N TRP A 32 -12.70 -2.95 -0.72
CA TRP A 32 -11.24 -2.99 -0.51
C TRP A 32 -10.51 -3.65 -1.68
N ARG A 33 -10.98 -4.82 -2.10
CA ARG A 33 -10.38 -5.55 -3.23
C ARG A 33 -10.42 -4.72 -4.50
N ARG A 34 -11.52 -3.99 -4.74
CA ARG A 34 -11.62 -3.05 -5.86
C ARG A 34 -10.59 -1.93 -5.74
N ILE A 35 -10.51 -1.22 -4.61
CA ILE A 35 -9.56 -0.11 -4.43
C ILE A 35 -8.12 -0.56 -4.66
N LEU A 36 -7.75 -1.72 -4.14
CA LEU A 36 -6.39 -2.25 -4.23
C LEU A 36 -6.10 -2.97 -5.56
N SER A 37 -7.10 -3.35 -6.35
CA SER A 37 -6.87 -3.96 -7.68
C SER A 37 -6.92 -2.96 -8.83
N ILE A 38 -7.45 -1.75 -8.60
CA ILE A 38 -7.49 -0.72 -9.65
C ILE A 38 -6.06 -0.29 -10.01
N ARG A 39 -5.77 -0.31 -11.31
CA ARG A 39 -4.57 0.35 -11.86
C ARG A 39 -4.84 1.84 -12.01
N TRP A 40 -4.45 2.60 -11.01
CA TRP A 40 -4.60 4.07 -10.98
C TRP A 40 -3.58 4.80 -11.87
N SER A 41 -2.48 4.14 -12.21
CA SER A 41 -1.44 4.64 -13.11
C SER A 41 -1.06 3.57 -14.15
N ARG A 42 -0.65 4.03 -15.34
CA ARG A 42 -0.10 3.16 -16.38
C ARG A 42 1.31 2.66 -16.04
N HIS A 43 2.02 3.38 -15.17
CA HIS A 43 3.43 3.17 -14.88
C HIS A 43 3.70 2.24 -13.69
N HIS A 44 2.68 1.96 -12.88
CA HIS A 44 2.83 1.18 -11.65
C HIS A 44 1.91 -0.05 -11.66
N ASP A 45 2.46 -1.18 -11.22
CA ASP A 45 1.85 -2.51 -11.19
C ASP A 45 1.45 -2.97 -9.78
N HIS A 46 1.63 -2.11 -8.78
CA HIS A 46 1.39 -2.38 -7.36
C HIS A 46 0.63 -1.21 -6.73
N PHE A 47 0.01 -1.48 -5.59
CA PHE A 47 -0.82 -0.53 -4.84
C PHE A 47 -0.24 -0.18 -3.47
N GLY A 48 1.05 -0.46 -3.28
CA GLY A 48 1.75 -0.16 -2.03
C GLY A 48 2.96 -1.04 -1.80
N TYR A 49 3.38 -1.08 -0.54
CA TYR A 49 4.44 -1.93 -0.05
C TYR A 49 3.97 -2.70 1.18
N VAL A 50 4.47 -3.92 1.33
CA VAL A 50 4.23 -4.78 2.48
C VAL A 50 5.53 -5.03 3.24
N LEU A 51 5.41 -5.13 4.55
CA LEU A 51 6.43 -5.62 5.44
C LEU A 51 6.24 -7.12 5.57
N MET A 52 7.25 -7.91 5.26
CA MET A 52 7.18 -9.37 5.31
C MET A 52 8.03 -9.88 6.45
N GLN A 53 7.47 -10.75 7.28
CA GLN A 53 8.23 -11.64 8.14
C GLN A 53 8.03 -13.04 7.58
N ASP A 54 9.10 -13.59 7.01
CA ASP A 54 9.06 -14.86 6.29
C ASP A 54 8.02 -14.80 5.16
N ASP A 55 6.98 -15.64 5.15
CA ASP A 55 5.92 -15.64 4.12
C ASP A 55 4.63 -14.88 4.55
N GLN A 56 4.69 -14.15 5.66
CA GLN A 56 3.55 -13.42 6.21
C GLN A 56 3.68 -11.90 6.06
N VAL A 57 2.61 -11.27 5.57
CA VAL A 57 2.46 -9.82 5.60
C VAL A 57 2.19 -9.35 7.03
N VAL A 58 3.15 -8.60 7.59
CA VAL A 58 3.11 -8.04 8.95
C VAL A 58 3.09 -6.51 8.95
N GLY A 59 2.80 -5.90 7.81
CA GLY A 59 2.66 -4.45 7.70
C GLY A 59 2.34 -4.04 6.27
N PHE A 60 1.72 -2.89 6.11
CA PHE A 60 1.27 -2.37 4.83
C PHE A 60 1.36 -0.84 4.78
N LEU A 61 1.75 -0.33 3.62
CA LEU A 61 1.66 1.08 3.24
C LEU A 61 1.07 1.15 1.83
N GLY A 62 -0.15 1.66 1.71
CA GLY A 62 -0.81 1.86 0.42
C GLY A 62 -0.25 3.06 -0.33
N THR A 63 -0.18 2.93 -1.66
CA THR A 63 0.22 4.00 -2.58
C THR A 63 -0.81 4.16 -3.69
N LEU A 64 -1.22 5.38 -3.96
CA LEU A 64 -2.14 5.74 -5.03
C LEU A 64 -1.41 6.65 -6.03
N PHE A 65 -0.94 6.05 -7.12
CA PHE A 65 -0.27 6.77 -8.20
C PHE A 65 -1.28 7.35 -9.17
N PHE A 66 -1.15 8.63 -9.50
CA PHE A 66 -1.98 9.28 -10.51
C PHE A 66 -1.24 10.43 -11.20
N GLU A 67 -1.75 10.81 -12.36
CA GLU A 67 -1.22 11.90 -13.18
C GLU A 67 -2.28 13.00 -13.30
N ARG A 68 -1.86 14.26 -13.22
CA ARG A 68 -2.71 15.42 -13.50
C ARG A 68 -2.00 16.44 -14.36
N LEU A 69 -2.73 17.01 -15.30
CA LEU A 69 -2.31 18.21 -16.03
C LEU A 69 -2.53 19.45 -15.14
N ILE A 70 -1.46 20.19 -14.86
CA ILE A 70 -1.51 21.46 -14.11
C ILE A 70 -0.82 22.52 -14.97
N GLY A 71 -1.62 23.46 -15.51
CA GLY A 71 -1.17 24.31 -16.61
C GLY A 71 -0.88 23.46 -17.85
N ASP A 72 0.29 23.67 -18.46
CA ASP A 72 0.71 22.93 -19.68
C ASP A 72 1.68 21.77 -19.37
N ARG A 73 1.74 21.32 -18.11
CA ARG A 73 2.64 20.24 -17.68
C ARG A 73 1.87 19.11 -17.02
N GLU A 74 2.23 17.88 -17.38
CA GLU A 74 1.77 16.69 -16.69
C GLU A 74 2.62 16.46 -15.43
N HIS A 75 1.94 16.29 -14.31
CA HIS A 75 2.55 16.05 -13.01
C HIS A 75 2.14 14.67 -12.49
N ARG A 76 3.13 13.93 -11.96
CA ARG A 76 2.92 12.66 -11.28
C ARG A 76 2.81 12.87 -9.78
N PHE A 77 1.84 12.18 -9.19
CA PHE A 77 1.57 12.21 -7.76
C PHE A 77 1.50 10.80 -7.20
N CYS A 78 1.77 10.69 -5.90
CA CYS A 78 1.63 9.48 -5.12
C CYS A 78 1.04 9.84 -3.76
N ASP A 79 -0.24 9.50 -3.55
CA ASP A 79 -0.82 9.60 -2.22
C ASP A 79 -0.51 8.34 -1.42
N LEU A 80 -0.12 8.53 -0.15
CA LEU A 80 0.10 7.44 0.79
C LEU A 80 -1.16 7.24 1.64
N PHE A 81 -1.58 5.99 1.80
CA PHE A 81 -2.77 5.66 2.58
C PHE A 81 -2.60 4.35 3.36
N CYS A 82 -3.44 4.14 4.38
CA CYS A 82 -3.50 2.90 5.15
C CYS A 82 -2.14 2.38 5.66
N TRP A 83 -1.28 3.27 6.18
CA TRP A 83 -0.03 2.85 6.82
C TRP A 83 -0.34 2.14 8.14
N ILE A 84 -0.10 0.83 8.18
CA ILE A 84 -0.35 0.01 9.35
C ILE A 84 0.75 -1.03 9.57
N VAL A 85 1.21 -1.12 10.82
CA VAL A 85 2.15 -2.12 11.28
C VAL A 85 1.74 -2.53 12.71
N PRO A 86 1.52 -3.82 13.01
CA PRO A 86 1.26 -4.31 14.37
C PRO A 86 2.40 -3.94 15.32
N GLU A 87 2.09 -3.84 16.61
CA GLU A 87 3.00 -3.34 17.64
C GLU A 87 4.37 -4.02 17.63
N GLU A 88 4.38 -5.35 17.53
CA GLU A 88 5.56 -6.21 17.52
C GLU A 88 6.54 -5.88 16.38
N TYR A 89 6.06 -5.25 15.29
CA TYR A 89 6.85 -4.95 14.10
C TYR A 89 7.05 -3.44 13.88
N ARG A 90 6.52 -2.56 14.74
CA ARG A 90 6.54 -1.09 14.53
C ARG A 90 7.94 -0.51 14.39
N GLN A 91 8.95 -1.11 15.02
CA GLN A 91 10.35 -0.72 14.86
C GLN A 91 10.84 -0.77 13.39
N HIS A 92 10.17 -1.55 12.54
CA HIS A 92 10.47 -1.68 11.12
C HIS A 92 9.55 -0.81 10.22
N SER A 93 8.65 -0.03 10.80
CA SER A 93 7.61 0.70 10.05
C SER A 93 8.18 1.63 8.98
N LEU A 94 9.27 2.33 9.28
CA LEU A 94 9.90 3.26 8.32
C LEU A 94 10.51 2.57 7.10
N LEU A 95 10.76 1.25 7.14
CA LEU A 95 11.24 0.51 5.98
C LEU A 95 10.23 0.56 4.81
N LEU A 96 8.93 0.64 5.12
CA LEU A 96 7.86 0.77 4.11
C LEU A 96 7.95 2.09 3.33
N LEU A 97 8.51 3.14 3.93
CA LEU A 97 8.62 4.46 3.31
C LEU A 97 9.78 4.56 2.32
N PHE A 98 10.87 3.81 2.54
CA PHE A 98 12.09 3.96 1.73
C PHE A 98 11.92 3.67 0.23
N PRO A 99 11.12 2.69 -0.22
CA PRO A 99 10.83 2.52 -1.64
C PRO A 99 10.09 3.72 -2.24
N VAL A 100 9.18 4.34 -1.49
CA VAL A 100 8.40 5.51 -1.95
C VAL A 100 9.31 6.72 -2.17
N LEU A 101 10.28 6.95 -1.29
CA LEU A 101 11.20 8.10 -1.39
C LEU A 101 12.18 8.02 -2.57
N LYS A 102 12.21 6.89 -3.30
CA LYS A 102 13.05 6.67 -4.48
C LYS A 102 12.29 6.80 -5.80
N LEU A 103 10.99 7.12 -5.75
CA LEU A 103 10.11 7.25 -6.91
C LEU A 103 10.28 8.58 -7.64
#